data_AF-A0AA43C6V8-F1
#
_entry.id   AF-A0AA43C6V8-F1
#
_cell.length_a   1.000
_cell.length_b   1.000
_cell.length_c   1.000
_cell.angle_alpha   90.00
_cell.angle_beta   90.00
_cell.angle_gamma   90.00
#
_symmetry.space_group_name_H-M   'P 1'
#
loop_
_entity.id
_entity.type
_entity.pdbx_description
1 polymer ?
#
loop_
_entity_poly.entity_id
_entity_poly.type
_entity_poly.pdbx_seq_one_letter_code
_entity_poly.pdbx_strand_id
1 'polypeptide(L)'
;AALREPPGLALLPVYSGEDRGLGRGYAHRLAWVLRPEIAGDVGRWEALVDAHDGELLAFEDLDHYGVARNVRGGVYPYADDGVEPDGTMVGGYPMPFADLSSGGFADAGGNFSATGTVTTTLDGQYVRIQDDCGAISEASDGDIDLEGADGDDNCEVPPGHSPGDTPGARTAYYELNRLREMAASHLPANAWLDGQLTARTNLPLTCAASWNGTEVLFYWHNEPCANTAQNAAVIDHEWGHGLDDNDVNGSIPPASQGGGGGFADLIAAVRHNRACIGRGFFTNGMLCGGYGDPCTPESGCDGVRTVDYEERTSGLPHTLTWVRQFCFGTPPAVQCLGAAYAEAIWDLWKRDLPALYGMDDNTALEVTTRLLIVGSGAVSGWFDLSGPDPGDAGCGANQAYLQFLATDDDDGDIDNGTPHMTAIAAAFDRHEIGCTPGGATPGPVVQDSGCAATPTAAPVVSADATDMGAELSWTAVADAAEYKIFRTDGERQCELAKTVAGTTTGTSFTDGGLQNGREYSYVVIPMGAGGDSCFGPASACVSVGDDAIFADGFESGDTSAWSQTVP
;
A
#
# COMPACT_ATOMS: atom_id res chain seq x y z
N ALA A 1 -25.24 3.82 -22.28
CA ALA A 1 -24.92 3.06 -21.05
C ALA A 1 -24.32 1.74 -21.47
N ALA A 2 -23.13 1.43 -20.98
CA ALA A 2 -22.62 0.06 -21.00
C ALA A 2 -23.46 -0.76 -20.00
N LEU A 3 -23.58 -2.06 -20.26
CA LEU A 3 -24.17 -3.00 -19.31
C LEU A 3 -23.02 -3.85 -18.78
N ARG A 4 -22.92 -4.02 -17.46
CA ARG A 4 -21.92 -4.90 -16.83
C ARG A 4 -22.02 -6.33 -17.33
N GLU A 5 -23.24 -6.74 -17.67
CA GLU A 5 -23.55 -8.09 -18.09
C GLU A 5 -24.54 -8.09 -19.27
N PRO A 6 -24.57 -9.14 -20.11
CA PRO A 6 -25.62 -9.32 -21.08
C PRO A 6 -27.01 -9.30 -20.43
N PRO A 7 -28.02 -8.65 -21.06
CA PRO A 7 -29.39 -8.63 -20.52
C PRO A 7 -29.91 -10.03 -20.18
N GLY A 8 -30.30 -10.21 -18.92
CA GLY A 8 -30.93 -11.43 -18.44
C GLY A 8 -32.44 -11.36 -18.60
N LEU A 9 -33.11 -12.50 -18.75
CA LEU A 9 -34.58 -12.56 -18.75
C LEU A 9 -35.05 -13.29 -17.49
N ALA A 10 -35.86 -12.62 -16.67
CA ALA A 10 -36.37 -13.14 -15.41
C ALA A 10 -37.89 -13.12 -15.36
N LEU A 11 -38.48 -14.05 -14.60
CA LEU A 11 -39.92 -14.08 -14.34
C LEU A 11 -40.17 -13.57 -12.91
N LEU A 12 -40.68 -12.35 -12.79
CA LEU A 12 -40.87 -11.65 -11.53
C LEU A 12 -42.27 -11.88 -10.96
N PRO A 13 -42.42 -12.28 -9.69
CA PRO A 13 -43.71 -12.31 -9.03
C PRO A 13 -44.17 -10.88 -8.71
N VAL A 14 -45.39 -10.52 -9.11
CA VAL A 14 -45.97 -9.19 -8.91
C VAL A 14 -47.29 -9.31 -8.18
N TYR A 15 -47.51 -8.48 -7.17
CA TYR A 15 -48.77 -8.49 -6.43
C TYR A 15 -49.92 -8.04 -7.34
N SER A 16 -50.93 -8.90 -7.48
CA SER A 16 -52.07 -8.68 -8.39
C SER A 16 -53.13 -7.69 -7.88
N GLY A 17 -52.93 -7.11 -6.70
CA GLY A 17 -53.84 -6.11 -6.11
C GLY A 17 -55.13 -6.68 -5.51
N GLU A 18 -55.39 -7.98 -5.65
CA GLU A 18 -56.59 -8.64 -5.12
C GLU A 18 -56.23 -9.67 -4.04
N ASP A 19 -56.75 -9.46 -2.83
CA ASP A 19 -56.60 -10.41 -1.71
C ASP A 19 -57.47 -11.66 -1.96
N ARG A 20 -56.94 -12.60 -2.75
CA ARG A 20 -57.62 -13.84 -3.17
C ARG A 20 -57.10 -15.07 -2.44
N GLY A 21 -56.82 -14.98 -1.14
CA GLY A 21 -56.45 -16.12 -0.30
C GLY A 21 -55.08 -16.73 -0.61
N LEU A 22 -54.66 -17.67 0.28
CA LEU A 22 -53.35 -18.32 0.23
C LEU A 22 -53.05 -18.94 -1.15
N GLY A 23 -52.03 -18.41 -1.82
CA GLY A 23 -51.51 -18.92 -3.10
C GLY A 23 -52.10 -18.31 -4.38
N ARG A 24 -52.93 -17.23 -4.32
CA ARG A 24 -53.50 -16.58 -5.52
C ARG A 24 -53.31 -15.06 -5.60
N GLY A 25 -52.37 -14.50 -4.83
CA GLY A 25 -52.10 -13.06 -4.79
C GLY A 25 -51.04 -12.56 -5.78
N TYR A 26 -50.28 -13.46 -6.43
CA TYR A 26 -49.15 -13.09 -7.28
C TYR A 26 -49.44 -13.41 -8.76
N ALA A 27 -49.36 -12.40 -9.61
CA ALA A 27 -49.15 -12.54 -11.04
C ALA A 27 -47.65 -12.69 -11.31
N HIS A 28 -47.28 -13.00 -12.55
CA HIS A 28 -45.88 -13.00 -12.95
C HIS A 28 -45.71 -12.07 -14.15
N ARG A 29 -44.67 -11.25 -14.13
CA ARG A 29 -44.23 -10.47 -15.28
C ARG A 29 -42.90 -10.98 -15.77
N LEU A 30 -42.76 -11.09 -17.07
CA LEU A 30 -41.47 -11.39 -17.69
C LEU A 30 -40.73 -10.06 -17.82
N ALA A 31 -39.51 -9.98 -17.29
CA ALA A 31 -38.73 -8.76 -17.28
C ALA A 31 -37.31 -9.00 -17.80
N TRP A 32 -36.78 -8.01 -18.50
CA TRP A 32 -35.36 -7.86 -18.70
C TRP A 32 -34.72 -7.38 -17.40
N VAL A 33 -33.68 -8.09 -16.98
CA VAL A 33 -32.77 -7.69 -15.92
C VAL A 33 -31.61 -6.98 -16.60
N LEU A 34 -31.54 -5.68 -16.41
CA LEU A 34 -30.50 -4.82 -16.97
C LEU A 34 -29.64 -4.31 -15.81
N ARG A 35 -28.32 -4.41 -15.94
CA ARG A 35 -27.38 -3.88 -14.94
C ARG A 35 -26.55 -2.78 -15.58
N PRO A 36 -27.08 -1.55 -15.64
CA PRO A 36 -26.39 -0.45 -16.29
C PRO A 36 -25.25 0.07 -15.42
N GLU A 37 -24.19 0.51 -16.09
CA GLU A 37 -23.22 1.44 -15.50
C GLU A 37 -23.73 2.87 -15.71
N ILE A 38 -23.80 3.63 -14.62
CA ILE A 38 -24.16 5.04 -14.63
C ILE A 38 -22.88 5.85 -14.51
N ALA A 39 -22.65 6.75 -15.46
CA ALA A 39 -21.46 7.60 -15.46
C ALA A 39 -21.43 8.51 -14.23
N GLY A 40 -20.30 8.55 -13.53
CA GLY A 40 -20.12 9.35 -12.32
C GLY A 40 -20.77 8.77 -11.06
N ASP A 41 -21.29 7.54 -11.13
CA ASP A 41 -21.91 6.85 -10.01
C ASP A 41 -21.23 5.49 -9.80
N VAL A 42 -20.77 5.28 -8.57
CA VAL A 42 -20.06 4.06 -8.15
C VAL A 42 -21.01 2.92 -7.79
N GLY A 43 -22.32 3.21 -7.62
CA GLY A 43 -23.33 2.24 -7.21
C GLY A 43 -23.63 1.17 -8.27
N ARG A 44 -24.04 -0.02 -7.82
CA ARG A 44 -24.46 -1.12 -8.69
C ARG A 44 -25.95 -1.10 -8.92
N TRP A 45 -26.37 -0.64 -10.10
CA TRP A 45 -27.78 -0.50 -10.42
C TRP A 45 -28.36 -1.75 -11.08
N GLU A 46 -29.56 -2.16 -10.67
CA GLU A 46 -30.39 -3.13 -11.39
C GLU A 46 -31.70 -2.49 -11.82
N ALA A 47 -31.99 -2.57 -13.13
CA ALA A 47 -33.25 -2.18 -13.73
C ALA A 47 -34.02 -3.43 -14.17
N LEU A 48 -35.20 -3.61 -13.60
CA LEU A 48 -36.16 -4.62 -14.03
C LEU A 48 -37.15 -3.96 -14.99
N VAL A 49 -37.11 -4.33 -16.27
CA VAL A 49 -37.94 -3.74 -17.32
C VAL A 49 -38.88 -4.79 -17.90
N ASP A 50 -40.19 -4.59 -17.89
CA ASP A 50 -41.14 -5.55 -18.47
C ASP A 50 -40.81 -5.82 -19.94
N ALA A 51 -40.64 -7.10 -20.26
CA ALA A 51 -40.17 -7.54 -21.56
C ALA A 51 -41.18 -7.31 -22.70
N HIS A 52 -42.44 -7.00 -22.40
CA HIS A 52 -43.49 -6.82 -23.40
C HIS A 52 -43.72 -5.36 -23.78
N ASP A 53 -43.75 -4.45 -22.80
CA ASP A 53 -44.14 -3.06 -23.00
C ASP A 53 -43.06 -2.05 -22.62
N GLY A 54 -41.94 -2.49 -22.03
CA GLY A 54 -40.83 -1.64 -21.64
C GLY A 54 -41.07 -0.85 -20.35
N GLU A 55 -42.10 -1.19 -19.57
CA GLU A 55 -42.36 -0.58 -18.25
C GLU A 55 -41.19 -0.84 -17.30
N LEU A 56 -40.62 0.20 -16.69
CA LEU A 56 -39.64 0.04 -15.61
C LEU A 56 -40.38 -0.43 -14.34
N LEU A 57 -40.19 -1.70 -14.00
CA LEU A 57 -40.84 -2.36 -12.86
C LEU A 57 -40.13 -2.07 -11.54
N ALA A 58 -38.80 -2.03 -11.56
CA ALA A 58 -37.97 -1.64 -10.44
C ALA A 58 -36.65 -1.05 -10.96
N PHE A 59 -36.10 -0.13 -10.18
CA PHE A 59 -34.74 0.35 -10.34
C PHE A 59 -34.15 0.47 -8.95
N GLU A 60 -33.17 -0.37 -8.65
CA GLU A 60 -32.59 -0.46 -7.31
C GLU A 60 -31.08 -0.39 -7.38
N ASP A 61 -30.52 0.17 -6.33
CA ASP A 61 -29.11 0.04 -6.02
C ASP A 61 -28.92 -1.30 -5.28
N LEU A 62 -28.09 -2.17 -5.84
CA LEU A 62 -27.73 -3.46 -5.28
C LEU A 62 -26.69 -3.33 -4.16
N ASP A 63 -26.10 -2.14 -3.99
CA ASP A 63 -25.19 -1.89 -2.89
C ASP A 63 -26.00 -1.57 -1.64
N HIS A 64 -25.86 -2.42 -0.63
CA HIS A 64 -26.67 -2.37 0.57
C HIS A 64 -26.09 -1.38 1.59
N TYR A 65 -26.01 -0.09 1.22
CA TYR A 65 -25.57 1.02 2.10
C TYR A 65 -26.41 1.15 3.39
N GLY A 66 -27.58 0.50 3.45
CA GLY A 66 -28.49 0.53 4.61
C GLY A 66 -28.25 -0.55 5.68
N VAL A 67 -27.32 -1.49 5.48
CA VAL A 67 -27.06 -2.60 6.44
C VAL A 67 -25.66 -2.53 7.06
N ALA A 68 -24.69 -2.01 6.30
CA ALA A 68 -23.34 -1.72 6.76
C ALA A 68 -23.10 -0.20 6.77
N ARG A 69 -22.72 0.32 7.94
CA ARG A 69 -22.24 1.68 8.17
C ARG A 69 -20.73 1.68 8.01
N ASN A 70 -20.14 2.86 7.84
CA ASN A 70 -18.71 3.00 7.62
C ASN A 70 -18.09 4.04 8.57
N VAL A 71 -16.85 3.78 9.02
CA VAL A 71 -15.99 4.79 9.66
C VAL A 71 -14.98 5.26 8.62
N ARG A 72 -14.98 6.57 8.34
CA ARG A 72 -14.13 7.19 7.32
C ARG A 72 -13.71 8.60 7.70
N GLY A 73 -12.73 9.15 7.00
CA GLY A 73 -12.32 10.54 7.19
C GLY A 73 -11.39 11.04 6.08
N GLY A 74 -11.02 12.31 6.16
CA GLY A 74 -10.04 12.93 5.27
C GLY A 74 -8.61 12.62 5.68
N VAL A 75 -7.79 12.21 4.72
CA VAL A 75 -6.35 11.95 4.91
C VAL A 75 -5.53 12.65 3.84
N TYR A 76 -4.27 12.93 4.13
CA TYR A 76 -3.30 13.25 3.08
C TYR A 76 -2.71 11.95 2.53
N PRO A 77 -2.97 11.57 1.26
CA PRO A 77 -2.52 10.27 0.73
C PRO A 77 -0.99 10.11 0.71
N TYR A 78 -0.25 11.22 0.63
CA TYR A 78 1.20 11.23 0.77
C TYR A 78 1.74 12.37 1.63
N ALA A 79 1.36 13.61 1.35
CA ALA A 79 1.84 14.79 2.10
C ALA A 79 0.85 15.96 2.01
N ASP A 80 0.97 16.92 2.92
CA ASP A 80 0.33 18.25 2.82
C ASP A 80 1.30 19.24 2.14
N ASP A 81 1.38 19.17 0.81
CA ASP A 81 2.25 20.04 0.00
C ASP A 81 1.55 20.70 -1.20
N GLY A 82 0.26 20.41 -1.39
CA GLY A 82 -0.56 20.89 -2.49
C GLY A 82 -0.20 20.29 -3.85
N VAL A 83 0.66 19.27 -3.91
CA VAL A 83 1.11 18.64 -5.16
C VAL A 83 0.27 17.40 -5.49
N GLU A 84 -0.75 17.60 -6.32
CA GLU A 84 -1.62 16.54 -6.86
C GLU A 84 -0.84 15.38 -7.52
N PRO A 85 -1.38 14.13 -7.49
CA PRO A 85 -2.70 13.76 -6.94
C PRO A 85 -2.68 13.42 -5.43
N ASP A 86 -1.51 13.39 -4.79
CA ASP A 86 -1.35 12.84 -3.43
C ASP A 86 -0.83 13.86 -2.41
N GLY A 87 -0.81 15.14 -2.80
CA GLY A 87 -0.35 16.27 -2.00
C GLY A 87 -1.45 17.10 -1.33
N THR A 88 -2.71 16.72 -1.52
CA THR A 88 -3.90 17.38 -0.96
C THR A 88 -4.74 16.39 -0.18
N MET A 89 -5.57 16.89 0.73
CA MET A 89 -6.44 16.03 1.53
C MET A 89 -7.56 15.41 0.68
N VAL A 90 -7.71 14.10 0.78
CA VAL A 90 -8.80 13.34 0.14
C VAL A 90 -9.74 12.79 1.20
N GLY A 91 -11.03 13.13 1.07
CA GLY A 91 -12.10 12.69 1.96
C GLY A 91 -12.52 11.23 1.76
N GLY A 92 -13.24 10.68 2.73
CA GLY A 92 -13.91 9.39 2.60
C GLY A 92 -13.01 8.16 2.69
N TYR A 93 -11.74 8.31 3.02
CA TYR A 93 -10.83 7.20 3.25
C TYR A 93 -11.31 6.35 4.45
N PRO A 94 -11.24 5.02 4.37
CA PRO A 94 -11.71 4.16 5.45
C PRO A 94 -10.83 4.35 6.69
N MET A 95 -11.38 4.17 7.87
CA MET A 95 -10.63 4.05 9.12
C MET A 95 -10.61 2.56 9.52
N PRO A 96 -9.61 1.77 9.05
CA PRO A 96 -9.63 0.33 9.19
C PRO A 96 -9.53 -0.07 10.65
N PHE A 97 -10.34 -1.04 11.08
CA PHE A 97 -10.29 -1.58 12.44
C PHE A 97 -10.56 -0.56 13.56
N ALA A 98 -11.27 0.52 13.25
CA ALA A 98 -11.74 1.52 14.22
C ALA A 98 -12.57 0.90 15.34
N ASP A 99 -12.38 1.38 16.56
CA ASP A 99 -13.18 0.96 17.71
C ASP A 99 -14.63 1.44 17.60
N LEU A 100 -15.53 0.63 18.12
CA LEU A 100 -16.96 0.92 18.10
C LEU A 100 -17.49 0.87 19.52
N SER A 101 -18.16 1.93 19.98
CA SER A 101 -18.80 1.98 21.30
C SER A 101 -19.93 0.94 21.46
N SER A 102 -20.43 0.38 20.36
CA SER A 102 -21.32 -0.79 20.34
C SER A 102 -20.63 -2.12 20.68
N GLY A 103 -19.30 -2.12 20.75
CA GLY A 103 -18.43 -3.28 20.92
C GLY A 103 -17.84 -3.77 19.59
N GLY A 104 -16.60 -4.27 19.65
CA GLY A 104 -15.86 -4.76 18.48
C GLY A 104 -15.15 -3.65 17.72
N PHE A 105 -14.73 -3.98 16.50
CA PHE A 105 -14.01 -3.10 15.58
C PHE A 105 -14.66 -3.14 14.20
N ALA A 106 -14.46 -2.09 13.42
CA ALA A 106 -14.76 -2.10 11.98
C ALA A 106 -13.84 -3.09 11.23
N ASP A 107 -14.17 -3.43 9.99
CA ASP A 107 -13.29 -4.22 9.11
C ASP A 107 -12.21 -3.36 8.41
N ALA A 108 -11.48 -3.96 7.47
CA ALA A 108 -10.41 -3.31 6.71
C ALA A 108 -10.90 -2.16 5.80
N GLY A 109 -12.18 -2.17 5.42
CA GLY A 109 -12.86 -1.12 4.68
C GLY A 109 -13.51 -0.08 5.59
N GLY A 110 -13.35 -0.17 6.92
CA GLY A 110 -14.03 0.68 7.89
C GLY A 110 -15.51 0.30 8.09
N ASN A 111 -15.96 -0.84 7.55
CA ASN A 111 -17.36 -1.23 7.60
C ASN A 111 -17.74 -1.85 8.95
N PHE A 112 -18.97 -1.58 9.40
CA PHE A 112 -19.54 -2.17 10.61
C PHE A 112 -21.07 -2.22 10.55
N SER A 113 -21.69 -3.01 11.41
CA SER A 113 -23.16 -3.05 11.53
C SER A 113 -23.59 -2.82 12.98
N ALA A 114 -24.39 -1.78 13.20
CA ALA A 114 -24.89 -1.42 14.52
C ALA A 114 -26.18 -0.59 14.44
N THR A 115 -27.03 -0.71 15.46
CA THR A 115 -28.23 0.12 15.61
C THR A 115 -28.00 1.29 16.56
N GLY A 116 -28.53 2.46 16.21
CA GLY A 116 -28.43 3.67 17.04
C GLY A 116 -27.06 4.35 16.96
N THR A 117 -26.82 5.30 17.85
CA THR A 117 -25.57 6.06 17.83
C THR A 117 -24.38 5.20 18.24
N VAL A 118 -23.34 5.19 17.39
CA VAL A 118 -22.04 4.55 17.66
C VAL A 118 -20.98 5.63 17.63
N THR A 119 -19.95 5.45 18.45
CA THR A 119 -18.82 6.36 18.59
C THR A 119 -17.53 5.61 18.32
N THR A 120 -16.60 6.25 17.60
CA THR A 120 -15.19 5.83 17.49
C THR A 120 -14.31 6.80 18.26
N THR A 121 -13.20 6.31 18.80
CA THR A 121 -12.17 7.11 19.45
C THR A 121 -10.80 6.93 18.80
N LEU A 122 -10.75 6.22 17.66
CA LEU A 122 -9.51 5.76 17.01
C LEU A 122 -8.56 5.02 17.98
N ASP A 123 -9.12 4.35 18.98
CA ASP A 123 -8.45 3.35 19.83
C ASP A 123 -8.68 1.95 19.24
N GLY A 124 -8.32 1.82 17.96
CA GLY A 124 -8.66 0.66 17.14
C GLY A 124 -7.89 -0.60 17.47
N GLN A 125 -8.14 -1.67 16.72
CA GLN A 125 -7.60 -3.00 17.04
C GLN A 125 -6.07 -3.04 17.01
N TYR A 126 -5.47 -2.46 15.96
CA TYR A 126 -4.03 -2.53 15.70
C TYR A 126 -3.31 -1.19 15.87
N VAL A 127 -4.04 -0.08 15.75
CA VAL A 127 -3.49 1.27 15.91
C VAL A 127 -4.35 2.03 16.89
N ARG A 128 -3.71 2.72 17.82
CA ARG A 128 -4.31 3.66 18.75
C ARG A 128 -3.73 5.05 18.53
N ILE A 129 -4.58 6.04 18.32
CA ILE A 129 -4.17 7.45 18.27
C ILE A 129 -4.22 8.08 19.66
N GLN A 130 -3.16 8.81 20.00
CA GLN A 130 -3.13 9.75 21.11
C GLN A 130 -2.68 11.11 20.60
N ASP A 131 -3.65 11.98 20.34
CA ASP A 131 -3.40 13.32 19.82
C ASP A 131 -3.18 14.32 20.98
N ASP A 132 -2.12 15.14 20.92
CA ASP A 132 -1.82 16.14 21.96
C ASP A 132 -2.81 17.33 21.94
N CYS A 133 -3.53 17.53 20.83
CA CYS A 133 -4.59 18.54 20.71
C CYS A 133 -5.85 18.15 21.50
N GLY A 134 -6.09 16.86 21.73
CA GLY A 134 -7.14 16.36 22.61
C GLY A 134 -7.62 14.95 22.27
N ALA A 135 -8.71 14.53 22.91
CA ALA A 135 -9.30 13.21 22.66
C ALA A 135 -10.14 13.21 21.38
N ILE A 136 -10.07 12.10 20.64
CA ILE A 136 -10.97 11.79 19.53
C ILE A 136 -12.27 11.19 20.09
N SER A 137 -13.42 11.66 19.62
CA SER A 137 -14.72 11.10 19.96
C SER A 137 -15.77 11.53 18.92
N GLU A 138 -15.88 10.78 17.82
CA GLU A 138 -16.87 11.06 16.77
C GLU A 138 -18.02 10.06 16.80
N ALA A 139 -19.25 10.57 16.72
CA ALA A 139 -20.46 9.76 16.92
C ALA A 139 -21.54 10.05 15.88
N SER A 140 -22.15 8.99 15.36
CA SER A 140 -23.22 9.08 14.36
C SER A 140 -24.23 7.96 14.54
N ASP A 141 -25.45 8.11 14.02
CA ASP A 141 -26.44 7.03 13.85
C ASP A 141 -26.40 6.39 12.45
N GLY A 142 -25.68 6.99 11.50
CA GLY A 142 -25.29 6.46 10.20
C GLY A 142 -23.76 6.31 10.09
N ASP A 143 -23.17 6.59 8.93
CA ASP A 143 -21.71 6.59 8.82
C ASP A 143 -21.06 7.54 9.83
N ILE A 144 -19.92 7.14 10.39
CA ILE A 144 -19.09 7.99 11.23
C ILE A 144 -18.04 8.60 10.31
N ASP A 145 -18.30 9.83 9.87
CA ASP A 145 -17.39 10.59 9.03
C ASP A 145 -16.60 11.56 9.92
N LEU A 146 -15.28 11.37 10.00
CA LEU A 146 -14.36 12.28 10.68
C LEU A 146 -14.04 13.52 9.82
N GLU A 147 -14.57 13.59 8.59
CA GLU A 147 -14.43 14.71 7.66
C GLU A 147 -12.96 15.16 7.51
N GLY A 148 -12.74 16.40 7.08
CA GLY A 148 -11.43 17.01 6.89
C GLY A 148 -11.43 17.95 5.68
N ALA A 149 -10.66 19.03 5.77
CA ALA A 149 -10.45 19.94 4.66
C ALA A 149 -8.97 20.03 4.30
N ASP A 150 -8.70 20.21 3.01
CA ASP A 150 -7.36 20.51 2.52
C ASP A 150 -6.81 21.80 3.14
N GLY A 151 -5.57 21.75 3.60
CA GLY A 151 -4.90 22.82 4.33
C GLY A 151 -5.23 22.88 5.83
N ASP A 152 -6.06 21.98 6.36
CA ASP A 152 -6.16 21.79 7.82
C ASP A 152 -4.80 21.33 8.35
N ASP A 153 -4.33 21.93 9.45
CA ASP A 153 -3.03 21.61 10.04
C ASP A 153 -3.03 21.60 11.59
N ASN A 154 -2.07 20.87 12.16
CA ASN A 154 -1.85 20.72 13.60
C ASN A 154 -3.13 20.33 14.37
N CYS A 155 -3.73 21.29 15.09
CA CYS A 155 -4.92 21.10 15.92
C CYS A 155 -6.21 21.62 15.28
N GLU A 156 -6.19 21.92 13.98
CA GLU A 156 -7.41 22.23 13.23
C GLU A 156 -8.27 20.97 13.09
N VAL A 157 -9.57 21.14 13.27
CA VAL A 157 -10.57 20.07 13.27
C VAL A 157 -11.84 20.55 12.58
N PRO A 158 -12.64 19.67 11.96
CA PRO A 158 -13.88 20.06 11.32
C PRO A 158 -14.88 20.69 12.33
N PRO A 159 -15.78 21.59 11.87
CA PRO A 159 -16.71 22.28 12.75
C PRO A 159 -17.63 21.32 13.53
N GLY A 160 -17.47 21.30 14.86
CA GLY A 160 -18.30 20.47 15.74
C GLY A 160 -17.68 19.12 16.11
N HIS A 161 -16.50 18.81 15.56
CA HIS A 161 -15.75 17.61 15.86
C HIS A 161 -14.93 17.75 17.15
N SER A 162 -14.51 16.62 17.69
CA SER A 162 -13.70 16.51 18.89
C SER A 162 -12.27 17.06 18.66
N PRO A 163 -11.60 17.61 19.69
CA PRO A 163 -10.31 18.29 19.51
C PRO A 163 -9.15 17.41 19.02
N GLY A 164 -9.28 16.08 19.12
CA GLY A 164 -8.28 15.15 18.62
C GLY A 164 -8.51 14.71 17.17
N ASP A 165 -9.63 15.07 16.56
CA ASP A 165 -9.95 14.72 15.17
C ASP A 165 -9.19 15.63 14.18
N THR A 166 -7.88 15.54 14.25
CA THR A 166 -6.95 16.35 13.47
C THR A 166 -6.59 15.66 12.15
N PRO A 167 -6.12 16.41 11.14
CA PRO A 167 -5.57 15.85 9.91
C PRO A 167 -4.46 14.81 10.16
N GLY A 168 -3.60 15.06 11.15
CA GLY A 168 -2.53 14.16 11.55
C GLY A 168 -3.03 12.86 12.19
N ALA A 169 -4.07 12.94 13.02
CA ALA A 169 -4.70 11.77 13.63
C ALA A 169 -5.27 10.82 12.57
N ARG A 170 -6.05 11.35 11.62
CA ARG A 170 -6.68 10.56 10.55
C ARG A 170 -5.66 9.96 9.60
N THR A 171 -4.70 10.77 9.14
CA THR A 171 -3.66 10.34 8.18
C THR A 171 -2.78 9.24 8.79
N ALA A 172 -2.26 9.44 9.99
CA ALA A 172 -1.46 8.43 10.68
C ALA A 172 -2.28 7.16 10.97
N TYR A 173 -3.55 7.28 11.36
CA TYR A 173 -4.39 6.11 11.63
C TYR A 173 -4.58 5.22 10.40
N TYR A 174 -4.92 5.83 9.25
CA TYR A 174 -5.08 5.10 8.00
C TYR A 174 -3.76 4.45 7.56
N GLU A 175 -2.69 5.23 7.46
CA GLU A 175 -1.43 4.74 6.88
C GLU A 175 -0.80 3.62 7.72
N LEU A 176 -0.78 3.77 9.05
CA LEU A 176 -0.23 2.75 9.95
C LEU A 176 -1.00 1.42 9.87
N ASN A 177 -2.33 1.46 9.68
CA ASN A 177 -3.10 0.23 9.48
C ASN A 177 -2.80 -0.41 8.12
N ARG A 178 -2.64 0.37 7.05
CA ARG A 178 -2.30 -0.16 5.71
C ARG A 178 -0.89 -0.75 5.66
N LEU A 179 0.07 -0.09 6.30
CA LEU A 179 1.41 -0.66 6.49
C LEU A 179 1.40 -1.97 7.28
N ARG A 180 0.63 -2.01 8.37
CA ARG A 180 0.46 -3.23 9.16
C ARG A 180 -0.13 -4.35 8.31
N GLU A 181 -1.15 -4.09 7.50
CA GLU A 181 -1.74 -5.10 6.61
C GLU A 181 -0.74 -5.60 5.58
N MET A 182 0.00 -4.70 4.92
CA MET A 182 1.08 -5.05 3.99
C MET A 182 2.07 -6.00 4.67
N ALA A 183 2.67 -5.60 5.80
CA ALA A 183 3.66 -6.42 6.48
C ALA A 183 3.09 -7.73 7.03
N ALA A 184 1.88 -7.72 7.60
CA ALA A 184 1.25 -8.93 8.15
C ALA A 184 0.91 -9.95 7.05
N SER A 185 0.68 -9.48 5.82
CA SER A 185 0.45 -10.37 4.68
C SER A 185 1.71 -11.13 4.24
N HIS A 186 2.89 -10.62 4.58
CA HIS A 186 4.19 -11.31 4.39
C HIS A 186 4.70 -12.01 5.65
N LEU A 187 4.34 -11.51 6.83
CA LEU A 187 4.80 -11.98 8.14
C LEU A 187 3.63 -12.36 9.06
N PRO A 188 2.76 -13.31 8.68
CA PRO A 188 1.54 -13.62 9.44
C PRO A 188 1.79 -14.23 10.83
N ALA A 189 3.03 -14.60 11.15
CA ALA A 189 3.43 -15.12 12.44
C ALA A 189 4.11 -14.07 13.36
N ASN A 190 4.30 -12.83 12.89
CA ASN A 190 4.92 -11.79 13.70
C ASN A 190 3.90 -11.26 14.73
N ALA A 191 4.13 -11.55 16.01
CA ALA A 191 3.22 -11.19 17.09
C ALA A 191 3.14 -9.69 17.37
N TRP A 192 4.13 -8.88 16.98
CA TRP A 192 4.07 -7.42 17.13
C TRP A 192 3.03 -6.81 16.18
N LEU A 193 2.91 -7.35 14.96
CA LEU A 193 1.89 -6.93 13.98
C LEU A 193 0.46 -7.27 14.42
N ASP A 194 0.30 -8.24 15.34
CA ASP A 194 -0.99 -8.57 15.96
C ASP A 194 -1.26 -7.75 17.24
N GLY A 195 -0.26 -7.01 17.72
CA GLY A 195 -0.39 -6.08 18.83
C GLY A 195 -1.02 -4.74 18.41
N GLN A 196 -1.32 -3.92 19.41
CA GLN A 196 -1.77 -2.54 19.21
C GLN A 196 -0.56 -1.60 19.29
N LEU A 197 -0.27 -0.88 18.21
CA LEU A 197 0.70 0.20 18.17
C LEU A 197 0.05 1.51 18.61
N THR A 198 0.70 2.24 19.53
CA THR A 198 0.27 3.61 19.86
C THR A 198 1.04 4.61 19.00
N ALA A 199 0.30 5.48 18.32
CA ALA A 199 0.81 6.62 17.58
C ALA A 199 0.43 7.92 18.30
N ARG A 200 1.44 8.71 18.67
CA ARG A 200 1.23 10.03 19.28
C ARG A 200 1.36 11.10 18.21
N THR A 201 0.25 11.75 17.89
CA THR A 201 0.18 12.80 16.87
C THR A 201 0.24 14.17 17.51
N ASN A 202 0.68 15.16 16.73
CA ASN A 202 0.67 16.56 17.13
C ASN A 202 1.43 16.87 18.42
N LEU A 203 2.58 16.24 18.63
CA LEU A 203 3.44 16.60 19.75
C LEU A 203 4.00 18.01 19.56
N PRO A 204 4.09 18.86 20.61
CA PRO A 204 4.60 20.22 20.55
C PRO A 204 6.14 20.28 20.46
N LEU A 205 6.69 19.48 19.55
CA LEU A 205 8.05 19.41 19.08
C LEU A 205 8.04 19.74 17.56
N THR A 206 9.19 19.76 16.89
CA THR A 206 9.24 20.12 15.47
C THR A 206 10.42 19.48 14.75
N CYS A 207 10.32 19.40 13.41
CA CYS A 207 11.40 18.99 12.50
C CYS A 207 11.98 17.60 12.75
N ALA A 208 11.16 16.67 13.23
CA ALA A 208 11.52 15.27 13.42
C ALA A 208 10.26 14.43 13.64
N ALA A 209 10.43 13.12 13.58
CA ALA A 209 9.54 12.12 14.15
C ALA A 209 10.43 11.07 14.84
N SER A 210 9.84 10.13 15.59
CA SER A 210 10.64 9.04 16.18
C SER A 210 9.83 7.81 16.57
N TRP A 211 10.42 6.64 16.36
CA TRP A 211 10.17 5.42 17.13
C TRP A 211 10.93 5.44 18.46
N ASN A 212 10.25 5.18 19.57
CA ASN A 212 10.86 5.19 20.91
C ASN A 212 11.12 3.79 21.52
N GLY A 213 10.91 2.72 20.75
CA GLY A 213 10.92 1.33 21.23
C GLY A 213 9.54 0.76 21.55
N THR A 214 8.50 1.61 21.60
CA THR A 214 7.12 1.20 21.90
C THR A 214 6.05 1.98 21.14
N GLU A 215 6.31 3.23 20.81
CA GLU A 215 5.36 4.17 20.19
C GLU A 215 6.05 4.88 19.01
N VAL A 216 5.24 5.26 18.03
CA VAL A 216 5.63 6.23 17.00
C VAL A 216 5.17 7.63 17.40
N LEU A 217 6.06 8.60 17.27
CA LEU A 217 5.92 9.96 17.79
C LEU A 217 6.02 10.97 16.64
N PHE A 218 4.95 11.71 16.39
CA PHE A 218 4.85 12.68 15.31
C PHE A 218 4.68 14.10 15.84
N TYR A 219 5.46 15.02 15.28
CA TYR A 219 5.64 16.39 15.73
C TYR A 219 4.86 17.39 14.86
N TRP A 220 4.52 18.53 15.46
CA TRP A 220 3.84 19.65 14.80
C TRP A 220 4.57 20.18 13.57
N HIS A 221 3.77 20.73 12.67
CA HIS A 221 4.24 21.72 11.73
C HIS A 221 4.75 22.93 12.52
N ASN A 222 6.02 23.23 12.32
CA ASN A 222 6.56 24.54 12.60
C ASN A 222 7.68 24.82 11.60
N GLU A 223 7.50 25.89 10.84
CA GLU A 223 8.39 26.31 9.76
C GLU A 223 9.88 26.18 10.15
N PRO A 224 10.70 25.49 9.32
CA PRO A 224 10.42 25.11 7.94
C PRO A 224 9.87 23.69 7.75
N CYS A 225 9.39 23.02 8.79
CA CYS A 225 9.03 21.60 8.72
C CYS A 225 7.54 21.39 8.81
N ALA A 226 6.97 20.64 7.87
CA ALA A 226 5.57 20.24 7.88
C ALA A 226 5.24 19.32 9.07
N ASN A 227 3.94 19.11 9.30
CA ASN A 227 3.48 18.18 10.33
C ASN A 227 3.84 16.75 9.93
N THR A 228 4.61 16.07 10.78
CA THR A 228 5.10 14.72 10.45
C THR A 228 4.03 13.62 10.52
N ALA A 229 2.87 13.89 11.13
CA ALA A 229 1.72 12.99 11.11
C ALA A 229 0.87 13.14 9.84
N GLN A 230 1.19 14.08 8.96
CA GLN A 230 0.51 14.33 7.69
C GLN A 230 1.39 13.94 6.49
N ASN A 231 2.54 13.31 6.74
CA ASN A 231 3.48 12.87 5.72
C ASN A 231 3.65 11.36 5.80
N ALA A 232 3.06 10.64 4.85
CA ALA A 232 2.99 9.19 4.83
C ALA A 232 4.38 8.55 4.85
N ALA A 233 5.33 9.05 4.05
CA ALA A 233 6.70 8.52 4.05
C ALA A 233 7.43 8.70 5.41
N VAL A 234 7.10 9.74 6.19
CA VAL A 234 7.65 9.90 7.55
C VAL A 234 6.95 8.96 8.53
N ILE A 235 5.63 8.78 8.41
CA ILE A 235 4.87 7.79 9.19
C ILE A 235 5.47 6.39 8.98
N ASP A 236 5.70 6.04 7.73
CA ASP A 236 6.24 4.75 7.33
C ASP A 236 7.66 4.51 7.82
N HIS A 237 8.49 5.56 7.78
CA HIS A 237 9.85 5.51 8.30
C HIS A 237 9.85 5.13 9.80
N GLU A 238 9.06 5.83 10.60
CA GLU A 238 9.02 5.55 12.04
C GLU A 238 8.37 4.20 12.36
N TRP A 239 7.39 3.77 11.56
CA TRP A 239 6.83 2.42 11.67
C TRP A 239 7.85 1.34 11.28
N GLY A 240 8.67 1.58 10.26
CA GLY A 240 9.74 0.70 9.80
C GLY A 240 10.79 0.44 10.89
N HIS A 241 11.11 1.44 11.71
CA HIS A 241 11.90 1.23 12.92
C HIS A 241 11.24 0.27 13.91
N GLY A 242 9.92 0.35 14.08
CA GLY A 242 9.16 -0.58 14.92
C GLY A 242 9.21 -2.02 14.40
N LEU A 243 9.11 -2.21 13.08
CA LEU A 243 9.24 -3.55 12.47
C LEU A 243 10.64 -4.13 12.67
N ASP A 244 11.70 -3.36 12.40
CA ASP A 244 13.12 -3.75 12.58
C ASP A 244 13.43 -4.11 14.05
N ASP A 245 12.83 -3.38 15.00
CA ASP A 245 12.99 -3.65 16.43
C ASP A 245 12.23 -4.91 16.90
N ASN A 246 11.24 -5.36 16.13
CA ASN A 246 10.33 -6.46 16.49
C ASN A 246 10.26 -7.58 15.42
N ASP A 247 11.31 -7.71 14.62
CA ASP A 247 11.45 -8.78 13.64
C ASP A 247 12.03 -10.08 14.27
N VAL A 248 12.58 -10.98 13.45
CA VAL A 248 13.16 -12.24 13.94
C VAL A 248 14.47 -12.02 14.70
N ASN A 249 15.25 -10.99 14.33
CA ASN A 249 16.44 -10.56 15.06
C ASN A 249 16.07 -9.89 16.39
N GLY A 250 14.94 -9.19 16.43
CA GLY A 250 14.33 -8.63 17.64
C GLY A 250 15.09 -7.43 18.22
N SER A 251 15.77 -6.69 17.35
CA SER A 251 16.39 -5.40 17.66
C SER A 251 16.88 -4.73 16.39
N ILE A 252 16.82 -3.40 16.35
CA ILE A 252 17.47 -2.62 15.28
C ILE A 252 18.99 -2.89 15.27
N PRO A 253 19.60 -3.24 14.12
CA PRO A 253 21.04 -3.42 14.02
C PRO A 253 21.84 -2.22 14.55
N PRO A 254 22.96 -2.45 15.25
CA PRO A 254 23.74 -1.34 15.81
C PRO A 254 24.32 -0.45 14.70
N ALA A 255 24.61 0.81 15.03
CA ALA A 255 25.25 1.75 14.10
C ALA A 255 26.58 1.21 13.53
N SER A 256 27.32 0.38 14.29
CA SER A 256 28.53 -0.27 13.79
C SER A 256 28.30 -1.30 12.68
N GLN A 257 27.04 -1.61 12.36
CA GLN A 257 26.61 -2.56 11.34
C GLN A 257 25.57 -1.95 10.38
N GLY A 258 25.62 -0.63 10.16
CA GLY A 258 24.74 0.09 9.24
C GLY A 258 23.52 0.77 9.89
N GLY A 259 23.10 0.36 11.09
CA GLY A 259 21.91 0.94 11.74
C GLY A 259 20.59 0.60 11.02
N GLY A 260 19.45 0.98 11.61
CA GLY A 260 18.11 0.75 11.02
C GLY A 260 17.58 1.89 10.13
N GLY A 261 18.34 2.98 9.94
CA GLY A 261 17.85 4.19 9.26
C GLY A 261 17.47 3.98 7.79
N GLY A 262 18.23 3.17 7.06
CA GLY A 262 17.96 2.86 5.66
C GLY A 262 16.82 1.84 5.49
N PHE A 263 16.58 0.97 6.47
CA PHE A 263 15.47 0.01 6.41
C PHE A 263 14.14 0.75 6.52
N ALA A 264 14.06 1.67 7.46
CA ALA A 264 12.95 2.59 7.60
C ALA A 264 12.71 3.44 6.32
N ASP A 265 13.79 3.96 5.69
CA ASP A 265 13.68 4.64 4.39
C ASP A 265 13.13 3.71 3.29
N LEU A 266 13.56 2.44 3.26
CA LEU A 266 13.11 1.47 2.28
C LEU A 266 11.64 1.06 2.45
N ILE A 267 11.14 0.94 3.69
CA ILE A 267 9.72 0.69 3.94
C ILE A 267 8.88 1.80 3.31
N ALA A 268 9.24 3.06 3.54
CA ALA A 268 8.57 4.22 2.92
C ALA A 268 8.73 4.23 1.39
N ALA A 269 9.94 3.96 0.88
CA ALA A 269 10.24 3.99 -0.55
C ALA A 269 9.47 2.92 -1.33
N VAL A 270 9.39 1.70 -0.78
CA VAL A 270 8.63 0.59 -1.35
C VAL A 270 7.15 0.87 -1.25
N ARG A 271 6.66 1.27 -0.07
CA ARG A 271 5.24 1.56 0.17
C ARG A 271 4.68 2.55 -0.84
N HIS A 272 5.43 3.60 -1.11
CA HIS A 272 5.01 4.69 -1.96
C HIS A 272 5.69 4.73 -3.32
N ASN A 273 6.49 3.75 -3.73
CA ASN A 273 7.21 3.75 -5.00
C ASN A 273 7.86 5.10 -5.35
N ARG A 274 8.65 5.60 -4.40
CA ARG A 274 9.31 6.90 -4.48
C ARG A 274 10.68 6.82 -3.86
N ALA A 275 11.67 7.33 -4.58
CA ALA A 275 13.02 7.45 -4.05
C ALA A 275 13.09 8.53 -2.97
N CYS A 276 12.37 9.64 -3.15
CA CYS A 276 12.33 10.76 -2.21
C CYS A 276 11.55 10.43 -0.94
N ILE A 277 12.26 10.37 0.19
CA ILE A 277 11.68 10.13 1.51
C ILE A 277 11.19 11.44 2.11
N GLY A 278 9.88 11.54 2.27
CA GLY A 278 9.21 12.67 2.92
C GLY A 278 9.11 13.92 2.06
N ARG A 279 8.78 13.81 0.75
CA ARG A 279 8.40 14.99 -0.07
C ARG A 279 7.43 15.88 0.71
N GLY A 280 7.62 17.19 0.65
CA GLY A 280 6.85 18.17 1.42
C GLY A 280 7.30 18.33 2.88
N PHE A 281 8.33 17.59 3.35
CA PHE A 281 8.83 17.75 4.72
C PHE A 281 9.37 19.15 4.97
N PHE A 282 10.11 19.73 4.01
CA PHE A 282 10.58 21.10 4.11
C PHE A 282 9.67 22.06 3.32
N THR A 283 8.82 22.80 4.03
CA THR A 283 7.80 23.70 3.46
C THR A 283 8.38 24.92 2.73
N ASN A 284 9.68 25.18 2.92
CA ASN A 284 10.40 26.28 2.27
C ASN A 284 11.08 25.88 0.94
N GLY A 285 10.85 24.66 0.44
CA GLY A 285 11.44 24.15 -0.80
C GLY A 285 12.93 23.82 -0.69
N MET A 286 13.44 23.57 0.52
CA MET A 286 14.81 23.13 0.73
C MET A 286 14.98 21.70 0.19
N LEU A 287 15.93 21.53 -0.74
CA LEU A 287 16.32 20.20 -1.22
C LEU A 287 17.08 19.41 -0.14
N CYS A 288 16.95 18.09 -0.20
CA CYS A 288 17.63 17.20 0.72
C CYS A 288 19.16 17.44 0.76
N GLY A 289 19.73 17.53 1.96
CA GLY A 289 21.16 17.84 2.13
C GLY A 289 22.11 16.67 1.85
N GLY A 290 21.64 15.44 1.98
CA GLY A 290 22.34 14.22 1.58
C GLY A 290 23.75 14.03 2.16
N TYR A 291 24.02 14.55 3.37
CA TYR A 291 25.31 14.43 4.07
C TYR A 291 26.53 14.87 3.24
N GLY A 292 26.35 15.85 2.35
CA GLY A 292 27.40 16.33 1.44
C GLY A 292 27.19 15.94 -0.02
N ASP A 293 26.18 15.11 -0.30
CA ASP A 293 25.69 14.81 -1.66
C ASP A 293 24.19 15.14 -1.79
N PRO A 294 23.84 16.43 -1.97
CA PRO A 294 22.46 16.89 -1.92
C PRO A 294 21.65 16.42 -3.13
N CYS A 295 20.33 16.36 -2.94
CA CYS A 295 19.37 16.10 -4.01
C CYS A 295 19.48 17.15 -5.12
N THR A 296 19.21 16.73 -6.35
CA THR A 296 19.17 17.62 -7.51
C THR A 296 17.84 18.37 -7.59
N PRO A 297 17.81 19.61 -8.13
CA PRO A 297 16.55 20.27 -8.45
C PRO A 297 15.65 19.44 -9.37
N GLU A 298 16.24 18.64 -10.27
CA GLU A 298 15.55 17.76 -11.20
C GLU A 298 14.83 16.59 -10.50
N SER A 299 15.40 16.06 -9.41
CA SER A 299 14.71 15.06 -8.57
C SER A 299 13.44 15.60 -7.92
N GLY A 300 13.36 16.92 -7.73
CA GLY A 300 12.26 17.57 -7.00
C GLY A 300 12.14 17.13 -5.54
N CYS A 301 13.14 16.43 -4.98
CA CYS A 301 13.06 15.92 -3.62
C CYS A 301 13.33 17.02 -2.58
N ASP A 302 12.26 17.67 -2.15
CA ASP A 302 12.18 18.58 -1.00
C ASP A 302 11.93 17.85 0.34
N GLY A 303 12.12 16.53 0.34
CA GLY A 303 12.11 15.69 1.52
C GLY A 303 13.44 15.60 2.25
N VAL A 304 13.52 14.65 3.18
CA VAL A 304 14.68 14.49 4.07
C VAL A 304 15.89 13.94 3.33
N ARG A 305 15.67 12.99 2.41
CA ARG A 305 16.70 12.30 1.60
C ARG A 305 16.07 11.50 0.46
N THR A 306 16.91 11.00 -0.45
CA THR A 306 16.50 10.06 -1.51
C THR A 306 17.25 8.73 -1.38
N VAL A 307 16.59 7.62 -1.71
CA VAL A 307 17.22 6.29 -1.83
C VAL A 307 17.69 5.99 -3.26
N ASP A 308 17.61 6.97 -4.17
CA ASP A 308 18.15 6.85 -5.52
C ASP A 308 19.39 7.75 -5.68
N TYR A 309 20.55 7.15 -5.91
CA TYR A 309 21.78 7.91 -6.09
C TYR A 309 21.78 8.76 -7.38
N GLU A 310 20.97 8.42 -8.39
CA GLU A 310 20.88 9.20 -9.63
C GLU A 310 20.14 10.52 -9.43
N GLU A 311 19.34 10.62 -8.36
CA GLU A 311 18.67 11.85 -7.96
C GLU A 311 19.59 12.82 -7.20
N ARG A 312 20.84 12.42 -6.92
CA ARG A 312 21.83 13.21 -6.19
C ARG A 312 22.78 13.94 -7.12
N THR A 313 23.39 15.00 -6.58
CA THR A 313 24.31 15.86 -7.35
C THR A 313 25.53 15.10 -7.86
N SER A 314 26.02 14.10 -7.13
CA SER A 314 27.11 13.24 -7.59
C SER A 314 26.70 12.34 -8.75
N GLY A 315 25.45 11.86 -8.77
CA GLY A 315 24.98 10.80 -9.67
C GLY A 315 25.74 9.48 -9.51
N LEU A 316 26.36 9.24 -8.35
CA LEU A 316 27.20 8.08 -8.07
C LEU A 316 26.65 7.30 -6.86
N PRO A 317 26.73 5.96 -6.88
CA PRO A 317 26.25 5.13 -5.78
C PRO A 317 27.03 5.44 -4.49
N HIS A 318 26.32 5.52 -3.37
CA HIS A 318 26.93 5.57 -2.06
C HIS A 318 27.46 4.19 -1.69
N THR A 319 28.77 4.03 -1.75
CA THR A 319 29.43 2.78 -1.39
C THR A 319 29.81 2.73 0.09
N LEU A 320 30.22 1.58 0.59
CA LEU A 320 30.85 1.46 1.91
C LEU A 320 32.06 2.39 2.07
N THR A 321 32.86 2.59 1.02
CA THR A 321 33.94 3.60 1.02
C THR A 321 33.40 5.00 1.24
N TRP A 322 32.29 5.37 0.59
CA TRP A 322 31.63 6.66 0.81
C TRP A 322 31.11 6.78 2.25
N VAL A 323 30.40 5.76 2.75
CA VAL A 323 29.88 5.72 4.13
C VAL A 323 31.01 5.95 5.13
N ARG A 324 32.16 5.29 4.92
CA ARG A 324 33.35 5.44 5.78
C ARG A 324 33.98 6.83 5.77
N GLN A 325 33.80 7.56 4.69
CA GLN A 325 34.35 8.90 4.56
C GLN A 325 33.42 9.96 5.14
N PHE A 326 32.11 9.82 4.95
CA PHE A 326 31.16 10.92 5.14
C PHE A 326 30.18 10.74 6.31
N CYS A 327 29.89 9.51 6.74
CA CYS A 327 28.86 9.28 7.76
C CYS A 327 29.37 9.30 9.22
N PHE A 328 30.69 9.35 9.41
CA PHE A 328 31.30 9.32 10.74
C PHE A 328 31.52 10.74 11.31
N GLY A 329 30.58 11.15 12.16
CA GLY A 329 30.68 12.28 13.11
C GLY A 329 30.45 11.83 14.56
N THR A 330 30.32 12.77 15.50
CA THR A 330 29.99 12.46 16.90
C THR A 330 28.66 13.13 17.28
N PRO A 331 27.55 12.37 17.42
CA PRO A 331 27.40 10.94 17.12
C PRO A 331 27.34 10.66 15.60
N PRO A 332 27.63 9.41 15.15
CA PRO A 332 27.45 9.03 13.75
C PRO A 332 25.98 9.14 13.38
N ALA A 333 25.70 9.70 12.20
CA ALA A 333 24.34 9.83 11.71
C ALA A 333 23.88 8.46 11.20
N VAL A 334 23.12 7.71 12.00
CA VAL A 334 22.58 6.39 11.61
C VAL A 334 21.76 6.46 10.32
N GLN A 335 21.15 7.62 10.07
CA GLN A 335 20.45 7.97 8.84
C GLN A 335 21.38 8.02 7.60
N CYS A 336 22.65 8.37 7.78
CA CYS A 336 23.66 8.36 6.71
C CYS A 336 24.20 6.95 6.45
N LEU A 337 24.37 6.16 7.52
CA LEU A 337 24.86 4.78 7.42
C LEU A 337 23.93 3.88 6.59
N GLY A 338 22.63 4.20 6.61
CA GLY A 338 21.61 3.52 5.84
C GLY A 338 21.69 3.68 4.33
N ALA A 339 22.40 4.69 3.82
CA ALA A 339 22.35 5.08 2.41
C ALA A 339 22.78 3.95 1.46
N ALA A 340 23.87 3.25 1.78
CA ALA A 340 24.43 2.23 0.88
C ALA A 340 23.49 1.04 0.65
N TYR A 341 22.84 0.54 1.71
CA TYR A 341 21.94 -0.61 1.56
C TYR A 341 20.53 -0.20 1.12
N ALA A 342 20.09 1.03 1.44
CA ALA A 342 18.86 1.59 0.90
C ALA A 342 18.96 1.74 -0.63
N GLU A 343 20.06 2.32 -1.13
CA GLU A 343 20.30 2.42 -2.56
C GLU A 343 20.48 1.04 -3.22
N ALA A 344 21.16 0.08 -2.58
CA ALA A 344 21.28 -1.26 -3.13
C ALA A 344 19.92 -1.95 -3.33
N ILE A 345 19.00 -1.84 -2.37
CA ILE A 345 17.68 -2.48 -2.49
C ILE A 345 16.79 -1.72 -3.49
N TRP A 346 16.92 -0.39 -3.56
CA TRP A 346 16.27 0.41 -4.61
C TRP A 346 16.79 0.04 -6.01
N ASP A 347 18.10 -0.16 -6.17
CA ASP A 347 18.74 -0.62 -7.40
C ASP A 347 18.28 -2.01 -7.81
N LEU A 348 18.16 -2.93 -6.85
CA LEU A 348 17.64 -4.26 -7.11
C LEU A 348 16.27 -4.16 -7.80
N TRP A 349 15.38 -3.32 -7.27
CA TRP A 349 14.06 -3.09 -7.83
C TRP A 349 14.08 -2.36 -9.16
N LYS A 350 14.67 -1.16 -9.20
CA LYS A 350 14.51 -0.23 -10.32
C LYS A 350 15.50 -0.45 -11.46
N ARG A 351 16.60 -1.15 -11.20
CA ARG A 351 17.70 -1.31 -12.17
C ARG A 351 17.94 -2.78 -12.49
N ASP A 352 18.28 -3.59 -11.50
CA ASP A 352 18.87 -4.91 -11.76
C ASP A 352 17.81 -5.97 -12.13
N LEU A 353 16.69 -6.06 -11.41
CA LEU A 353 15.62 -7.00 -11.77
C LEU A 353 15.03 -6.74 -13.18
N PRO A 354 14.68 -5.49 -13.55
CA PRO A 354 14.21 -5.18 -14.90
C PRO A 354 15.27 -5.42 -15.97
N ALA A 355 16.51 -5.00 -15.75
CA ALA A 355 17.56 -5.08 -16.77
C ALA A 355 18.02 -6.52 -17.04
N LEU A 356 18.09 -7.36 -16.00
CA LEU A 356 18.61 -8.72 -16.12
C LEU A 356 17.53 -9.75 -16.45
N TYR A 357 16.30 -9.56 -15.95
CA TYR A 357 15.22 -10.54 -16.11
C TYR A 357 14.04 -10.03 -16.95
N GLY A 358 14.05 -8.76 -17.36
CA GLY A 358 12.95 -8.17 -18.14
C GLY A 358 11.65 -8.03 -17.35
N MET A 359 11.74 -8.01 -16.00
CA MET A 359 10.59 -7.80 -15.14
C MET A 359 10.00 -6.41 -15.35
N ASP A 360 8.68 -6.33 -15.43
CA ASP A 360 7.98 -5.06 -15.30
C ASP A 360 8.06 -4.54 -13.85
N ASP A 361 7.71 -3.27 -13.66
CA ASP A 361 7.86 -2.59 -12.36
C ASP A 361 7.02 -3.24 -11.25
N ASN A 362 5.84 -3.79 -11.56
CA ASN A 362 5.01 -4.48 -10.56
C ASN A 362 5.64 -5.81 -10.15
N THR A 363 6.09 -6.62 -11.11
CA THR A 363 6.78 -7.88 -10.80
C THR A 363 8.03 -7.61 -9.94
N ALA A 364 8.86 -6.65 -10.34
CA ALA A 364 10.08 -6.31 -9.62
C ALA A 364 9.79 -5.72 -8.22
N LEU A 365 8.72 -4.90 -8.09
CA LEU A 365 8.25 -4.38 -6.81
C LEU A 365 7.85 -5.49 -5.84
N GLU A 366 7.04 -6.46 -6.28
CA GLU A 366 6.56 -7.51 -5.37
C GLU A 366 7.68 -8.47 -4.96
N VAL A 367 8.63 -8.78 -5.86
CA VAL A 367 9.85 -9.53 -5.51
C VAL A 367 10.65 -8.75 -4.47
N THR A 368 10.89 -7.46 -4.70
CA THR A 368 11.72 -6.63 -3.80
C THR A 368 11.03 -6.43 -2.45
N THR A 369 9.72 -6.19 -2.42
CA THR A 369 8.93 -6.02 -1.20
C THR A 369 9.01 -7.26 -0.33
N ARG A 370 8.91 -8.45 -0.93
CA ARG A 370 9.11 -9.71 -0.21
C ARG A 370 10.52 -9.82 0.35
N LEU A 371 11.56 -9.61 -0.47
CA LEU A 371 12.95 -9.70 -0.02
C LEU A 371 13.26 -8.72 1.11
N LEU A 372 12.71 -7.52 1.05
CA LEU A 372 12.81 -6.51 2.11
C LEU A 372 12.09 -6.97 3.39
N ILE A 373 10.78 -7.26 3.31
CA ILE A 373 9.98 -7.53 4.52
C ILE A 373 10.37 -8.86 5.18
N VAL A 374 10.60 -9.91 4.38
CA VAL A 374 10.94 -11.24 4.90
C VAL A 374 12.44 -11.38 5.13
N GLY A 375 13.26 -10.97 4.16
CA GLY A 375 14.71 -11.17 4.21
C GLY A 375 15.44 -10.27 5.19
N SER A 376 14.89 -9.10 5.51
CA SER A 376 15.45 -8.27 6.57
C SER A 376 15.25 -8.86 7.97
N GLY A 377 14.27 -9.74 8.17
CA GLY A 377 13.86 -10.14 9.51
C GLY A 377 14.95 -10.80 10.36
N ALA A 378 15.94 -11.46 9.77
CA ALA A 378 17.06 -12.09 10.48
C ALA A 378 18.38 -11.31 10.34
N VAL A 379 18.34 -10.09 9.79
CA VAL A 379 19.52 -9.24 9.61
C VAL A 379 19.93 -8.65 10.96
N SER A 380 21.04 -9.16 11.50
CA SER A 380 21.67 -8.59 12.71
C SER A 380 22.68 -7.47 12.40
N GLY A 381 22.92 -7.22 11.11
CA GLY A 381 23.83 -6.21 10.61
C GLY A 381 23.75 -6.08 9.10
N TRP A 382 23.54 -4.89 8.56
CA TRP A 382 23.39 -4.68 7.12
C TRP A 382 24.68 -4.96 6.35
N PHE A 383 25.82 -4.58 6.93
CA PHE A 383 27.17 -4.87 6.44
C PHE A 383 28.20 -4.63 7.56
N ASP A 384 29.44 -5.11 7.39
CA ASP A 384 30.56 -4.90 8.32
C ASP A 384 31.30 -3.59 8.02
N LEU A 385 31.06 -2.57 8.84
CA LEU A 385 31.76 -1.28 8.74
C LEU A 385 33.26 -1.37 9.03
N SER A 386 33.70 -2.38 9.78
CA SER A 386 35.07 -2.50 10.29
C SER A 386 36.00 -3.38 9.43
N GLY A 387 35.44 -4.12 8.48
CA GLY A 387 36.18 -5.03 7.60
C GLY A 387 37.22 -4.33 6.72
N PRO A 388 38.39 -4.93 6.47
CA PRO A 388 39.45 -4.29 5.68
C PRO A 388 39.12 -4.17 4.19
N ASP A 389 38.23 -5.01 3.67
CA ASP A 389 37.86 -5.06 2.25
C ASP A 389 36.42 -4.57 2.06
N PRO A 390 36.21 -3.41 1.41
CA PRO A 390 34.87 -2.93 1.12
C PRO A 390 34.04 -3.94 0.32
N GLY A 391 34.63 -4.73 -0.57
CA GLY A 391 33.89 -5.69 -1.39
C GLY A 391 33.39 -6.95 -0.67
N ASP A 392 33.74 -7.15 0.61
CA ASP A 392 33.40 -8.36 1.39
C ASP A 392 32.55 -8.05 2.64
N ALA A 393 31.95 -6.86 2.70
CA ALA A 393 31.29 -6.41 3.90
C ALA A 393 29.94 -7.10 4.18
N GLY A 394 29.41 -7.88 3.24
CA GLY A 394 28.13 -8.60 3.35
C GLY A 394 28.24 -10.11 3.63
N CYS A 395 29.44 -10.65 3.91
CA CYS A 395 29.67 -12.11 3.96
C CYS A 395 29.41 -12.79 5.30
N GLY A 396 28.96 -12.05 6.30
CA GLY A 396 28.47 -12.61 7.55
C GLY A 396 27.14 -13.32 7.34
N ALA A 397 26.96 -14.49 7.95
CA ALA A 397 25.76 -15.32 7.79
C ALA A 397 24.45 -14.55 8.03
N ASN A 398 24.43 -13.62 8.99
CA ASN A 398 23.26 -12.79 9.34
C ASN A 398 23.34 -11.37 8.76
N GLN A 399 24.11 -11.17 7.68
CA GLN A 399 24.17 -9.89 6.97
C GLN A 399 23.19 -9.86 5.81
N ALA A 400 22.75 -8.66 5.44
CA ALA A 400 21.67 -8.45 4.50
C ALA A 400 21.87 -9.19 3.18
N TYR A 401 23.07 -9.16 2.59
CA TYR A 401 23.35 -9.87 1.35
C TYR A 401 23.00 -11.37 1.42
N LEU A 402 23.53 -12.09 2.42
CA LEU A 402 23.25 -13.53 2.55
C LEU A 402 21.82 -13.83 3.00
N GLN A 403 21.18 -12.95 3.78
CA GLN A 403 19.77 -13.13 4.17
C GLN A 403 18.82 -12.91 2.99
N PHE A 404 19.15 -11.98 2.09
CA PHE A 404 18.38 -11.76 0.86
C PHE A 404 18.51 -12.94 -0.08
N LEU A 405 19.72 -13.49 -0.26
CA LEU A 405 19.91 -14.74 -1.00
C LEU A 405 19.13 -15.90 -0.37
N ALA A 406 19.22 -16.08 0.95
CA ALA A 406 18.47 -17.15 1.63
C ALA A 406 16.94 -17.01 1.51
N THR A 407 16.44 -15.78 1.31
CA THR A 407 15.02 -15.52 1.11
C THR A 407 14.60 -15.70 -0.34
N ASP A 408 15.48 -15.36 -1.28
CA ASP A 408 15.31 -15.57 -2.72
C ASP A 408 15.40 -17.05 -3.11
N ASP A 409 16.17 -17.83 -2.37
CA ASP A 409 16.37 -19.26 -2.56
C ASP A 409 15.04 -20.06 -2.61
N ASP A 410 14.97 -21.08 -3.48
CA ASP A 410 13.74 -21.85 -3.73
C ASP A 410 13.79 -23.30 -3.22
N ASP A 411 14.96 -23.83 -2.85
CA ASP A 411 15.15 -25.24 -2.49
C ASP A 411 15.92 -25.51 -1.19
N GLY A 412 16.38 -24.46 -0.49
CA GLY A 412 17.16 -24.50 0.73
C GLY A 412 18.68 -24.58 0.52
N ASP A 413 19.19 -24.47 -0.71
CA ASP A 413 20.60 -24.68 -1.07
C ASP A 413 21.21 -23.52 -1.88
N ILE A 414 21.54 -22.44 -1.15
CA ILE A 414 22.19 -21.23 -1.72
C ILE A 414 23.51 -21.50 -2.46
N ASP A 415 24.17 -22.64 -2.22
CA ASP A 415 25.44 -22.97 -2.90
C ASP A 415 25.22 -23.32 -4.37
N ASN A 416 24.01 -23.75 -4.73
CA ASN A 416 23.63 -24.06 -6.10
C ASN A 416 23.16 -22.82 -6.89
N GLY A 417 22.97 -21.69 -6.20
CA GLY A 417 22.44 -20.43 -6.71
C GLY A 417 21.09 -20.06 -6.08
N THR A 418 20.51 -18.95 -6.51
CA THR A 418 19.12 -18.58 -6.23
C THR A 418 18.48 -18.02 -7.50
N PRO A 419 17.14 -17.92 -7.61
CA PRO A 419 16.46 -17.45 -8.81
C PRO A 419 16.94 -16.10 -9.34
N HIS A 420 17.29 -15.16 -8.46
CA HIS A 420 17.70 -13.80 -8.79
C HIS A 420 19.08 -13.43 -8.23
N MET A 421 19.93 -14.42 -7.92
CA MET A 421 21.24 -14.21 -7.29
C MET A 421 22.10 -13.18 -8.02
N THR A 422 22.08 -13.17 -9.36
CA THR A 422 22.87 -12.25 -10.18
C THR A 422 22.45 -10.79 -9.97
N ALA A 423 21.14 -10.50 -9.89
CA ALA A 423 20.67 -9.14 -9.62
C ALA A 423 20.95 -8.71 -8.18
N ILE A 424 20.73 -9.60 -7.21
CA ILE A 424 21.03 -9.33 -5.79
C ILE A 424 22.52 -9.03 -5.61
N ALA A 425 23.40 -9.84 -6.20
CA ALA A 425 24.84 -9.60 -6.17
C ALA A 425 25.22 -8.29 -6.86
N ALA A 426 24.70 -8.02 -8.05
CA ALA A 426 25.00 -6.79 -8.79
C ALA A 426 24.64 -5.52 -8.00
N ALA A 427 23.48 -5.52 -7.34
CA ALA A 427 23.01 -4.43 -6.52
C ALA A 427 23.90 -4.21 -5.29
N PHE A 428 24.16 -5.26 -4.50
CA PHE A 428 24.98 -5.16 -3.29
C PHE A 428 26.46 -4.85 -3.60
N ASP A 429 27.01 -5.40 -4.67
CA ASP A 429 28.40 -5.14 -5.09
C ASP A 429 28.60 -3.70 -5.57
N ARG A 430 27.59 -3.09 -6.21
CA ARG A 430 27.64 -1.67 -6.62
C ARG A 430 27.89 -0.73 -5.44
N HIS A 431 27.40 -1.13 -4.26
CA HIS A 431 27.51 -0.37 -3.03
C HIS A 431 28.64 -0.87 -2.11
N GLU A 432 29.50 -1.79 -2.56
CA GLU A 432 30.58 -2.38 -1.75
C GLU A 432 30.03 -2.97 -0.43
N ILE A 433 28.90 -3.69 -0.51
CA ILE A 433 28.28 -4.35 0.64
C ILE A 433 27.89 -5.81 0.34
N GLY A 434 28.36 -6.34 -0.79
CA GLY A 434 28.21 -7.73 -1.18
C GLY A 434 29.34 -8.63 -0.69
N CYS A 435 29.60 -9.68 -1.46
CA CYS A 435 30.65 -10.66 -1.22
C CYS A 435 31.49 -10.89 -2.45
N THR A 436 32.72 -10.40 -2.44
CA THR A 436 33.59 -10.51 -3.60
C THR A 436 34.10 -11.95 -3.76
N PRO A 437 33.98 -12.56 -4.95
CA PRO A 437 34.58 -13.85 -5.22
C PRO A 437 36.11 -13.81 -5.02
N GLY A 438 36.61 -14.61 -4.07
CA GLY A 438 38.04 -14.64 -3.72
C GLY A 438 38.45 -13.68 -2.60
N GLY A 439 37.46 -13.06 -1.95
CA GLY A 439 37.59 -12.26 -0.74
C GLY A 439 38.13 -13.01 0.49
N ALA A 440 38.33 -12.29 1.59
CA ALA A 440 38.85 -12.83 2.84
C ALA A 440 37.91 -13.88 3.46
N THR A 441 36.61 -13.71 3.21
CA THR A 441 35.55 -14.67 3.54
C THR A 441 34.82 -15.01 2.25
N PRO A 442 35.10 -16.17 1.61
CA PRO A 442 34.46 -16.53 0.35
C PRO A 442 32.95 -16.65 0.52
N GLY A 443 32.19 -15.86 -0.24
CA GLY A 443 30.74 -16.01 -0.39
C GLY A 443 30.36 -17.13 -1.36
N PRO A 444 29.05 -17.40 -1.54
CA PRO A 444 28.56 -18.33 -2.55
C PRO A 444 28.98 -17.88 -3.96
N VAL A 445 29.09 -18.84 -4.88
CA VAL A 445 29.36 -18.52 -6.29
C VAL A 445 28.11 -17.89 -6.89
N VAL A 446 28.21 -16.65 -7.36
CA VAL A 446 27.10 -15.95 -8.02
C VAL A 446 26.65 -16.73 -9.25
N GLN A 447 25.47 -17.31 -9.19
CA GLN A 447 24.83 -18.04 -10.27
C GLN A 447 23.32 -18.07 -10.06
N ASP A 448 22.56 -17.93 -11.13
CA ASP A 448 21.11 -18.10 -11.09
C ASP A 448 20.78 -19.59 -11.20
N SER A 449 19.92 -20.08 -10.31
CA SER A 449 19.45 -21.46 -10.27
C SER A 449 18.00 -21.52 -9.76
N GLY A 450 17.45 -22.72 -9.64
CA GLY A 450 16.09 -22.89 -9.13
C GLY A 450 15.01 -22.57 -10.16
N CYS A 451 13.75 -22.58 -9.69
CA CYS A 451 12.59 -22.11 -10.44
C CYS A 451 12.42 -22.73 -11.84
N ALA A 452 12.77 -24.01 -11.96
CA ALA A 452 12.56 -24.76 -13.19
C ALA A 452 11.05 -24.84 -13.48
N ALA A 453 10.65 -24.39 -14.68
CA ALA A 453 9.25 -24.26 -15.09
C ALA A 453 8.44 -23.18 -14.33
N THR A 454 9.03 -22.01 -14.08
CA THR A 454 8.27 -20.82 -13.68
C THR A 454 7.39 -20.29 -14.83
N PRO A 455 6.17 -19.82 -14.53
CA PRO A 455 5.31 -19.14 -15.50
C PRO A 455 6.03 -18.01 -16.24
N THR A 456 5.93 -17.98 -17.57
CA THR A 456 6.59 -16.95 -18.41
C THR A 456 5.60 -15.96 -19.04
N ALA A 457 4.31 -16.11 -18.77
CA ALA A 457 3.27 -15.25 -19.28
C ALA A 457 2.49 -14.61 -18.14
N ALA A 458 2.15 -13.33 -18.31
CA ALA A 458 1.26 -12.61 -17.40
C ALA A 458 -0.18 -13.15 -17.52
N PRO A 459 -0.92 -13.32 -16.41
CA PRO A 459 -2.36 -13.53 -16.45
C PRO A 459 -3.07 -12.31 -17.04
N VAL A 460 -4.11 -12.55 -17.83
CA VAL A 460 -5.04 -11.48 -18.25
C VAL A 460 -6.19 -11.48 -17.26
N VAL A 461 -6.26 -10.44 -16.42
CA VAL A 461 -7.19 -10.33 -15.31
C VAL A 461 -8.36 -9.41 -15.68
N SER A 462 -9.55 -9.78 -15.25
CA SER A 462 -10.70 -8.89 -15.13
C SER A 462 -11.13 -8.82 -13.67
N ALA A 463 -11.59 -7.66 -13.22
CA ALA A 463 -12.07 -7.45 -11.87
C ALA A 463 -13.40 -6.68 -11.91
N ASP A 464 -14.38 -7.16 -11.16
CA ASP A 464 -15.72 -6.58 -11.06
C ASP A 464 -16.01 -6.20 -9.61
N ALA A 465 -16.52 -4.99 -9.38
CA ALA A 465 -16.94 -4.56 -8.05
C ALA A 465 -18.18 -5.35 -7.57
N THR A 466 -18.18 -5.70 -6.29
CA THR A 466 -19.30 -6.33 -5.58
C THR A 466 -19.59 -5.56 -4.28
N ASP A 467 -20.70 -5.87 -3.60
CA ASP A 467 -21.02 -5.22 -2.32
C ASP A 467 -19.93 -5.55 -1.29
N MET A 468 -19.24 -4.51 -0.83
CA MET A 468 -18.08 -4.56 0.06
C MET A 468 -16.99 -5.51 -0.42
N GLY A 469 -16.76 -5.60 -1.74
CA GLY A 469 -15.81 -6.57 -2.28
C GLY A 469 -15.50 -6.43 -3.77
N ALA A 470 -14.68 -7.34 -4.28
CA ALA A 470 -14.34 -7.48 -5.69
C ALA A 470 -14.31 -8.95 -6.10
N GLU A 471 -14.76 -9.26 -7.32
CA GLU A 471 -14.60 -10.58 -7.94
C GLU A 471 -13.60 -10.49 -9.09
N LEU A 472 -12.53 -11.27 -9.00
CA LEU A 472 -11.47 -11.34 -10.00
C LEU A 472 -11.53 -12.66 -10.76
N SER A 473 -11.22 -12.63 -12.05
CA SER A 473 -10.98 -13.83 -12.85
C SER A 473 -9.90 -13.63 -13.91
N TRP A 474 -9.26 -14.73 -14.31
CA TRP A 474 -8.19 -14.71 -15.31
C TRP A 474 -8.10 -16.04 -16.09
N THR A 475 -7.33 -16.05 -17.17
CA THR A 475 -7.04 -17.29 -17.91
C THR A 475 -5.90 -18.07 -17.24
N ALA A 476 -6.01 -19.41 -17.22
CA ALA A 476 -4.95 -20.27 -16.72
C ALA A 476 -3.63 -20.05 -17.48
N VAL A 477 -2.55 -19.82 -16.74
CA VAL A 477 -1.18 -19.66 -17.22
C VAL A 477 -0.45 -21.01 -17.17
N ALA A 478 0.33 -21.33 -18.20
CA ALA A 478 1.13 -22.55 -18.23
C ALA A 478 2.17 -22.55 -17.11
N ASP A 479 2.39 -23.73 -16.52
CA ASP A 479 3.34 -23.98 -15.44
C ASP A 479 3.06 -23.22 -14.12
N ALA A 480 1.90 -22.54 -14.01
CA ALA A 480 1.45 -21.93 -12.77
C ALA A 480 0.93 -23.02 -11.81
N ALA A 481 1.58 -23.14 -10.65
CA ALA A 481 1.15 -24.00 -9.56
C ALA A 481 0.09 -23.31 -8.68
N GLU A 482 0.18 -21.99 -8.53
CA GLU A 482 -0.69 -21.15 -7.73
C GLU A 482 -0.69 -19.72 -8.30
N TYR A 483 -1.66 -18.90 -7.90
CA TYR A 483 -1.71 -17.46 -8.15
C TYR A 483 -1.74 -16.72 -6.83
N LYS A 484 -0.94 -15.66 -6.72
CA LYS A 484 -0.97 -14.72 -5.62
C LYS A 484 -1.63 -13.43 -6.06
N ILE A 485 -2.61 -12.97 -5.27
CA ILE A 485 -3.41 -11.78 -5.55
C ILE A 485 -2.92 -10.68 -4.63
N PHE A 486 -2.44 -9.60 -5.23
CA PHE A 486 -2.02 -8.40 -4.53
C PHE A 486 -3.06 -7.31 -4.72
N ARG A 487 -3.39 -6.62 -3.64
CA ARG A 487 -4.33 -5.50 -3.60
C ARG A 487 -3.67 -4.26 -3.04
N THR A 488 -3.98 -3.12 -3.61
CA THR A 488 -3.66 -1.83 -3.00
C THR A 488 -4.81 -0.86 -3.21
N ASP A 489 -4.71 0.26 -2.51
CA ASP A 489 -5.74 1.26 -2.43
C ASP A 489 -5.09 2.65 -2.30
N GLY A 490 -5.58 3.63 -3.08
CA GLY A 490 -5.07 5.00 -3.09
C GLY A 490 -4.67 5.52 -4.47
N GLU A 491 -4.30 6.80 -4.49
CA GLU A 491 -4.23 7.68 -5.66
C GLU A 491 -3.27 7.26 -6.79
N ARG A 492 -2.41 6.25 -6.55
CA ARG A 492 -1.45 5.76 -7.55
C ARG A 492 -1.61 4.28 -7.90
N GLN A 493 -2.75 3.69 -7.53
CA GLN A 493 -3.14 2.35 -7.96
C GLN A 493 -2.00 1.34 -7.70
N CYS A 494 -1.75 0.42 -8.64
CA CYS A 494 -0.71 -0.60 -8.53
C CYS A 494 0.72 -0.04 -8.48
N GLU A 495 0.94 1.26 -8.65
CA GLU A 495 2.28 1.82 -8.39
C GLU A 495 2.64 1.78 -6.91
N LEU A 496 1.67 1.72 -5.99
CA LEU A 496 1.92 1.57 -4.57
C LEU A 496 2.26 0.12 -4.20
N ALA A 497 2.92 -0.07 -3.05
CA ALA A 497 3.04 -1.40 -2.48
C ALA A 497 1.66 -1.95 -2.11
N LYS A 498 1.59 -3.28 -2.04
CA LYS A 498 0.34 -4.02 -2.03
C LYS A 498 0.30 -4.98 -0.86
N THR A 499 -0.90 -5.24 -0.38
CA THR A 499 -1.18 -6.31 0.56
C THR A 499 -1.47 -7.59 -0.22
N VAL A 500 -0.96 -8.74 0.24
CA VAL A 500 -1.39 -10.04 -0.30
C VAL A 500 -2.82 -10.31 0.16
N ALA A 501 -3.79 -10.14 -0.74
CA ALA A 501 -5.20 -10.39 -0.47
C ALA A 501 -5.50 -11.89 -0.31
N GLY A 502 -4.73 -12.73 -1.02
CA GLY A 502 -4.80 -14.18 -0.86
C GLY A 502 -4.05 -14.93 -1.95
N THR A 503 -4.12 -16.26 -1.88
CA THR A 503 -3.62 -17.16 -2.92
C THR A 503 -4.69 -18.15 -3.34
N THR A 504 -4.59 -18.66 -4.57
CA THR A 504 -5.51 -19.67 -5.09
C THR A 504 -4.85 -20.52 -6.17
N THR A 505 -5.20 -21.80 -6.23
CA THR A 505 -4.85 -22.68 -7.37
C THR A 505 -5.86 -22.58 -8.51
N GLY A 506 -6.99 -21.90 -8.27
CA GLY A 506 -8.01 -21.61 -9.26
C GLY A 506 -7.64 -20.44 -10.17
N THR A 507 -8.61 -20.01 -10.96
CA THR A 507 -8.48 -18.88 -11.91
C THR A 507 -9.46 -17.74 -11.59
N SER A 508 -9.87 -17.69 -10.32
CA SER A 508 -10.77 -16.68 -9.79
C SER A 508 -10.50 -16.47 -8.30
N PHE A 509 -10.81 -15.26 -7.83
CA PHE A 509 -10.67 -14.87 -6.44
C PHE A 509 -11.78 -13.89 -6.05
N THR A 510 -12.30 -14.00 -4.83
CA THR A 510 -13.26 -13.05 -4.27
C THR A 510 -12.60 -12.35 -3.11
N ASP A 511 -12.48 -11.04 -3.20
CA ASP A 511 -12.00 -10.17 -2.14
C ASP A 511 -13.19 -9.50 -1.45
N GLY A 512 -13.17 -9.41 -0.12
CA GLY A 512 -14.29 -8.90 0.67
C GLY A 512 -13.83 -8.03 1.83
N GLY A 513 -14.78 -7.32 2.46
CA GLY A 513 -14.47 -6.34 3.50
C GLY A 513 -13.87 -5.04 2.94
N LEU A 514 -14.17 -4.73 1.68
CA LEU A 514 -13.80 -3.49 1.01
C LEU A 514 -14.82 -2.39 1.31
N GLN A 515 -14.42 -1.13 1.19
CA GLN A 515 -15.33 0.01 1.29
C GLN A 515 -16.04 0.22 -0.05
N ASN A 516 -17.37 0.32 -0.04
CA ASN A 516 -18.12 0.67 -1.26
C ASN A 516 -17.78 2.09 -1.73
N GLY A 517 -17.67 2.25 -3.04
CA GLY A 517 -17.39 3.55 -3.66
C GLY A 517 -15.93 4.00 -3.60
N ARG A 518 -15.01 3.10 -3.21
CA ARG A 518 -13.58 3.37 -3.21
C ARG A 518 -12.85 2.55 -4.26
N GLU A 519 -11.86 3.16 -4.92
CA GLU A 519 -11.01 2.46 -5.87
C GLU A 519 -10.09 1.45 -5.16
N TYR A 520 -10.06 0.22 -5.67
CA TYR A 520 -9.10 -0.82 -5.27
C TYR A 520 -8.42 -1.38 -6.51
N SER A 521 -7.09 -1.45 -6.51
CA SER A 521 -6.32 -1.94 -7.65
C SER A 521 -5.65 -3.27 -7.34
N TYR A 522 -5.58 -4.13 -8.36
CA TYR A 522 -5.07 -5.49 -8.23
C TYR A 522 -4.03 -5.83 -9.28
N VAL A 523 -3.06 -6.66 -8.87
CA VAL A 523 -2.23 -7.46 -9.76
C VAL A 523 -2.24 -8.91 -9.31
N VAL A 524 -2.27 -9.82 -10.28
CA VAL A 524 -2.21 -11.27 -10.04
C VAL A 524 -0.90 -11.80 -10.58
N ILE A 525 -0.14 -12.48 -9.74
CA ILE A 525 1.16 -13.08 -10.08
C ILE A 525 1.01 -14.60 -10.11
N PRO A 526 1.26 -15.27 -11.26
CA PRO A 526 1.33 -16.72 -11.32
C PRO A 526 2.66 -17.20 -10.72
N MET A 527 2.62 -18.22 -9.89
CA MET A 527 3.80 -18.75 -9.19
C MET A 527 4.12 -20.17 -9.64
N GLY A 528 5.42 -20.46 -9.79
CA GLY A 528 5.93 -21.80 -10.05
C GLY A 528 5.94 -22.69 -8.80
N ALA A 529 6.54 -23.88 -8.92
CA ALA A 529 6.59 -24.86 -7.83
C ALA A 529 7.44 -24.44 -6.62
N GLY A 530 8.41 -23.53 -6.80
CA GLY A 530 9.18 -22.94 -5.69
C GLY A 530 8.46 -21.79 -4.97
N GLY A 531 7.16 -21.60 -5.25
CA GLY A 531 6.32 -20.64 -4.54
C GLY A 531 6.82 -19.20 -4.70
N ASP A 532 7.06 -18.54 -3.57
CA ASP A 532 7.31 -17.11 -3.53
C ASP A 532 8.66 -16.67 -4.13
N SER A 533 9.59 -17.60 -4.26
CA SER A 533 10.87 -17.39 -4.93
C SER A 533 10.74 -17.48 -6.46
N CYS A 534 9.63 -18.04 -6.96
CA CYS A 534 9.39 -18.35 -8.36
C CYS A 534 8.19 -17.60 -8.93
N PHE A 535 8.22 -16.27 -8.83
CA PHE A 535 7.22 -15.39 -9.46
C PHE A 535 7.37 -15.42 -10.98
N GLY A 536 6.24 -15.58 -11.68
CA GLY A 536 6.13 -15.22 -13.08
C GLY A 536 5.81 -13.72 -13.26
N PRO A 537 5.59 -13.27 -14.51
CA PRO A 537 5.19 -11.89 -14.77
C PRO A 537 3.83 -11.55 -14.15
N ALA A 538 3.74 -10.41 -13.48
CA ALA A 538 2.49 -9.86 -12.97
C ALA A 538 1.51 -9.53 -14.12
N SER A 539 0.21 -9.62 -13.81
CA SER A 539 -0.82 -9.08 -14.70
C SER A 539 -0.65 -7.58 -14.88
N ALA A 540 -1.31 -7.02 -15.92
CA ALA A 540 -1.58 -5.58 -15.91
C ALA A 540 -2.36 -5.19 -14.65
N CYS A 541 -2.18 -3.96 -14.20
CA CYS A 541 -3.00 -3.39 -13.13
C CYS A 541 -4.46 -3.33 -13.59
N VAL A 542 -5.38 -3.79 -12.72
CA VAL A 542 -6.83 -3.65 -12.92
C VAL A 542 -7.44 -2.98 -11.71
N SER A 543 -8.37 -2.05 -11.94
CA SER A 543 -9.04 -1.32 -10.87
C SER A 543 -10.52 -1.69 -10.76
N VAL A 544 -10.87 -1.95 -9.51
CA VAL A 544 -12.15 -1.86 -8.81
C VAL A 544 -12.73 -0.48 -8.61
N GLY A 545 -13.84 -0.08 -9.23
CA GLY A 545 -14.64 1.03 -8.68
C GLY A 545 -14.41 2.43 -9.27
N ASP A 546 -13.86 2.54 -10.49
CA ASP A 546 -13.77 3.86 -11.16
C ASP A 546 -13.83 3.81 -12.70
N ASP A 547 -14.82 3.13 -13.28
CA ASP A 547 -15.08 3.26 -14.72
C ASP A 547 -15.92 4.51 -15.03
N ALA A 548 -15.31 5.69 -14.86
CA ALA A 548 -15.70 6.90 -15.56
C ALA A 548 -15.24 6.84 -17.03
N ILE A 549 -15.73 5.86 -17.79
CA ILE A 549 -15.57 5.88 -19.26
C ILE A 549 -16.67 6.78 -19.82
N PHE A 550 -16.40 8.09 -19.83
CA PHE A 550 -16.74 9.12 -20.83
C PHE A 550 -16.87 10.50 -20.17
N ALA A 551 -15.88 11.35 -20.45
CA ALA A 551 -15.98 12.79 -20.25
C ALA A 551 -17.02 13.39 -21.21
N ASP A 552 -17.85 14.26 -20.65
CA ASP A 552 -18.83 15.18 -21.26
C ASP A 552 -20.30 14.71 -21.43
N GLY A 553 -21.21 15.52 -20.85
CA GLY A 553 -22.57 15.64 -21.35
C GLY A 553 -23.72 15.73 -20.33
N PHE A 554 -23.61 15.16 -19.13
CA PHE A 554 -24.79 15.12 -18.23
C PHE A 554 -24.95 16.37 -17.35
N GLU A 555 -23.85 16.93 -16.84
CA GLU A 555 -23.86 18.07 -15.90
C GLU A 555 -24.42 19.39 -16.48
N SER A 556 -24.56 19.49 -17.81
CA SER A 556 -25.11 20.69 -18.47
C SER A 556 -26.62 20.60 -18.74
N GLY A 557 -27.24 19.43 -18.57
CA GLY A 557 -28.64 19.19 -18.93
C GLY A 557 -28.95 19.34 -20.43
N ASP A 558 -27.92 19.37 -21.30
CA ASP A 558 -28.09 19.56 -22.74
C ASP A 558 -28.32 18.23 -23.47
N THR A 559 -29.59 17.95 -23.79
CA THR A 559 -30.02 16.77 -24.58
C THR A 559 -30.08 17.04 -26.09
N SER A 560 -29.54 18.17 -26.58
CA SER A 560 -29.69 18.60 -27.98
C SER A 560 -29.07 17.66 -29.02
N ALA A 561 -28.12 16.79 -28.62
CA ALA A 561 -27.58 15.74 -29.48
C ALA A 561 -28.55 14.56 -29.71
N TRP A 562 -29.67 14.50 -28.98
CA TRP A 562 -30.63 13.38 -28.96
C TRP A 562 -31.98 13.70 -29.62
N SER A 563 -32.04 14.68 -30.52
CA SER A 563 -33.30 14.91 -31.24
C SER A 563 -33.62 13.75 -32.18
N GLN A 564 -34.69 13.01 -31.87
CA GLN A 564 -35.32 12.07 -32.79
C GLN A 564 -35.75 12.80 -34.07
N THR A 565 -35.06 12.53 -35.17
CA THR A 565 -35.66 12.58 -36.49
C THR A 565 -35.16 11.40 -37.31
N VAL A 566 -36.02 10.40 -37.48
CA VAL A 566 -35.96 9.47 -38.62
C VAL A 566 -37.36 9.48 -39.25
N PRO A 567 -37.48 9.57 -40.59
CA PRO A 567 -38.76 9.58 -41.29
C PRO A 567 -39.63 8.33 -41.09
#